data_AF-A0AAN7SUG6-F1
#
_entry.id   AF-A0AAN7SUG6-F1
#
_cell.length_a   1.000
_cell.length_b   1.000
_cell.length_c   1.000
_cell.angle_alpha   90.00
_cell.angle_beta   90.00
_cell.angle_gamma   90.00
#
_symmetry.space_group_name_H-M   'P 1'
#
loop_
_entity.id
_entity.type
_entity.pdbx_description
1 polymer ?
#
loop_
_entity_poly.entity_id
_entity_poly.type
_entity_poly.pdbx_seq_one_letter_code
_entity_poly.pdbx_strand_id
1 'polypeptide(L)'
;MFYQAAPHEVFKVAAGSPSINQANTPTRPLPMSSMRSISRSRSPDRNYLDTHVITNIADFAITLEDNDELEKCTILSITWVKALASPLSHEYIQFIVHSSDTGKRHRLVAERSDIGDLVTVGWDWSSGNYASRHHVLPLPLLTLSYEDLPTDKPPTIKQFANILHETSEIRPYNLMREMCWWYAEKVFVETSRKFPDTRVKQWPFANLRYSFVVRSEWIRRPALADAAEKSRVMNVQKLAY
;
A
#
# COMPACT_ATOMS: atom_id res chain seq x y z
N MET A 1 8.73 -1.71 26.71
CA MET A 1 10.08 -1.95 26.17
C MET A 1 9.98 -1.83 24.66
N PHE A 2 10.47 -0.73 24.10
CA PHE A 2 10.43 -0.46 22.66
C PHE A 2 11.70 -1.00 22.05
N TYR A 3 11.61 -1.88 21.05
CA TYR A 3 12.75 -2.17 20.19
C TYR A 3 12.68 -1.18 19.03
N GLN A 4 13.49 -0.13 19.10
CA GLN A 4 13.59 0.90 18.07
C GLN A 4 14.70 0.45 17.11
N ALA A 5 14.34 0.09 15.88
CA ALA A 5 15.34 -0.10 14.83
C ALA A 5 15.98 1.27 14.55
N ALA A 6 17.31 1.34 14.60
CA ALA A 6 18.06 2.58 14.43
C ALA A 6 17.86 3.17 13.01
N PRO A 7 17.83 4.50 12.86
CA PRO A 7 17.82 5.13 11.54
C PRO A 7 19.16 4.90 10.84
N HIS A 8 19.15 4.32 9.64
CA HIS A 8 20.34 4.21 8.82
C HIS A 8 20.62 5.54 8.10
N GLU A 9 21.66 6.25 8.57
CA GLU A 9 22.29 7.35 7.84
C GLU A 9 23.00 6.85 6.57
N VAL A 10 22.89 7.63 5.50
CA VAL A 10 23.55 7.43 4.22
C VAL A 10 24.87 8.20 4.21
N PHE A 11 26.02 7.52 4.11
CA PHE A 11 27.25 8.08 3.52
C PHE A 11 28.15 7.01 2.88
N LYS A 12 28.79 7.41 1.77
CA LYS A 12 29.72 6.69 0.90
C LYS A 12 31.07 6.38 1.57
N VAL A 13 31.76 5.31 1.15
CA VAL A 13 33.07 5.29 0.44
C VAL A 13 33.55 3.82 0.27
N ALA A 14 34.41 3.64 -0.73
CA ALA A 14 34.76 2.45 -1.48
C ALA A 14 35.72 1.42 -0.84
N ALA A 15 35.74 0.26 -1.52
CA ALA A 15 36.79 -0.74 -1.71
C ALA A 15 37.11 -1.75 -0.59
N GLY A 16 37.01 -3.03 -0.96
CA GLY A 16 37.63 -4.15 -0.23
C GLY A 16 36.81 -5.44 -0.25
N SER A 17 36.85 -6.19 -1.36
CA SER A 17 36.39 -7.59 -1.37
C SER A 17 37.37 -8.47 -0.57
N PRO A 18 36.85 -9.49 0.14
CA PRO A 18 37.21 -10.84 -0.27
C PRO A 18 36.02 -11.82 -0.27
N SER A 19 36.10 -12.71 -1.26
CA SER A 19 35.27 -13.88 -1.52
C SER A 19 35.28 -14.91 -0.39
N ILE A 20 34.11 -15.44 -0.01
CA ILE A 20 33.99 -16.80 0.53
C ILE A 20 32.72 -17.46 -0.03
N ASN A 21 32.94 -18.61 -0.68
CA ASN A 21 31.97 -19.56 -1.17
C ASN A 21 31.09 -20.13 -0.05
N GLN A 22 29.80 -20.39 -0.32
CA GLN A 22 29.16 -21.61 0.18
C GLN A 22 27.91 -21.99 -0.62
N ALA A 23 27.71 -23.31 -0.66
CA ALA A 23 27.07 -24.08 -1.70
C ALA A 23 25.53 -24.08 -1.65
N ASN A 24 24.98 -24.23 -2.85
CA ASN A 24 23.59 -24.54 -3.14
C ASN A 24 23.15 -25.89 -2.54
N THR A 25 21.93 -25.95 -2.01
CA THR A 25 21.03 -27.09 -2.25
C THR A 25 19.57 -26.60 -2.23
N PRO A 26 18.76 -26.87 -3.27
CA PRO A 26 17.41 -26.35 -3.39
C PRO A 26 16.39 -27.22 -2.65
N THR A 27 15.60 -26.62 -1.77
CA THR A 27 14.39 -27.24 -1.22
C THR A 27 13.21 -26.97 -2.17
N ARG A 28 12.65 -28.07 -2.65
CA ARG A 28 11.54 -28.20 -3.59
C ARG A 28 10.24 -27.57 -3.03
N PRO A 29 9.54 -26.67 -3.75
CA PRO A 29 8.21 -26.21 -3.32
C PRO A 29 7.15 -27.29 -3.56
N LEU A 30 6.23 -27.43 -2.60
CA LEU A 30 5.01 -28.25 -2.72
C LEU A 30 4.01 -27.57 -3.68
N PRO A 31 3.13 -28.35 -4.35
CA PRO A 31 2.28 -27.85 -5.42
C PRO A 31 1.10 -27.02 -4.89
N MET A 32 1.02 -25.75 -5.29
CA MET A 32 -0.20 -24.95 -5.14
C MET A 32 -1.25 -25.42 -6.15
N SER A 33 -2.16 -26.26 -5.66
CA SER A 33 -3.45 -26.48 -6.30
C SER A 33 -4.47 -25.52 -5.69
N SER A 34 -5.29 -24.89 -6.54
CA SER A 34 -6.44 -24.03 -6.22
C SER A 34 -6.17 -22.52 -5.97
N MET A 35 -5.58 -21.83 -6.95
CA MET A 35 -6.08 -20.50 -7.32
C MET A 35 -6.97 -20.68 -8.55
N ARG A 36 -8.29 -20.58 -8.36
CA ARG A 36 -9.23 -20.51 -9.49
C ARG A 36 -8.96 -19.20 -10.22
N SER A 37 -8.38 -19.28 -11.41
CA SER A 37 -8.45 -18.22 -12.39
C SER A 37 -9.93 -17.97 -12.70
N ILE A 38 -10.45 -16.82 -12.29
CA ILE A 38 -11.78 -16.39 -12.69
C ILE A 38 -11.68 -16.01 -14.17
N SER A 39 -12.38 -16.77 -15.00
CA SER A 39 -12.48 -16.57 -16.44
C SER A 39 -13.02 -15.16 -16.75
N ARG A 40 -12.32 -14.45 -17.64
CA ARG A 40 -12.73 -13.16 -18.19
C ARG A 40 -14.05 -13.29 -18.97
N SER A 41 -15.16 -12.89 -18.38
CA SER A 41 -16.30 -12.33 -19.11
C SER A 41 -16.34 -10.84 -18.83
N ARG A 42 -15.69 -10.02 -19.69
CA ARG A 42 -15.81 -8.55 -19.63
C ARG A 42 -17.25 -8.20 -20.02
N SER A 43 -18.07 -7.83 -19.04
CA SER A 43 -19.26 -7.02 -19.33
C SER A 43 -18.78 -5.63 -19.73
N PRO A 44 -19.22 -5.07 -20.87
CA PRO A 44 -18.71 -3.79 -21.38
C PRO A 44 -19.02 -2.56 -20.50
N ASP A 45 -19.87 -2.68 -19.46
CA ASP A 45 -20.31 -1.53 -18.65
C ASP A 45 -19.69 -1.42 -17.24
N ARG A 46 -18.71 -2.26 -16.87
CA ARG A 46 -18.13 -2.22 -15.51
C ARG A 46 -16.76 -1.55 -15.50
N ASN A 47 -16.70 -0.34 -14.92
CA ASN A 47 -15.46 0.35 -14.58
C ASN A 47 -14.58 -0.59 -13.73
N TYR A 48 -13.31 -0.74 -14.11
CA TYR A 48 -12.35 -1.59 -13.40
C TYR A 48 -12.25 -1.23 -11.91
N LEU A 49 -12.36 0.06 -11.56
CA LEU A 49 -12.31 0.56 -10.19
C LEU A 49 -13.55 0.22 -9.35
N ASP A 50 -14.63 -0.26 -9.98
CA ASP A 50 -15.84 -0.79 -9.31
C ASP A 50 -15.81 -2.33 -9.20
N THR A 51 -14.78 -2.99 -9.76
CA THR A 51 -14.68 -4.46 -9.75
C THR A 51 -13.89 -4.94 -8.53
N HIS A 52 -14.52 -5.73 -7.67
CA HIS A 52 -13.88 -6.38 -6.53
C HIS A 52 -12.77 -7.34 -6.98
N VAL A 53 -11.53 -6.88 -6.95
CA VAL A 53 -10.36 -7.68 -7.37
C VAL A 53 -9.20 -7.47 -6.40
N ILE A 54 -8.53 -8.57 -6.06
CA ILE A 54 -7.18 -8.55 -5.51
C ILE A 54 -6.27 -9.05 -6.63
N THR A 55 -5.36 -8.20 -7.09
CA THR A 55 -4.50 -8.48 -8.24
C THR A 55 -3.04 -8.28 -7.89
N ASN A 56 -2.12 -8.94 -8.60
CA ASN A 56 -0.71 -8.62 -8.52
C ASN A 56 -0.46 -7.19 -9.02
N ILE A 57 0.53 -6.50 -8.44
CA ILE A 57 0.90 -5.14 -8.84
C ILE A 57 1.34 -5.05 -10.31
N ALA A 58 2.01 -6.06 -10.86
CA ALA A 58 2.38 -6.11 -12.28
C ALA A 58 1.12 -6.17 -13.17
N ASP A 59 0.18 -7.04 -12.84
CA ASP A 59 -1.10 -7.16 -13.57
C ASP A 59 -1.94 -5.89 -13.43
N PHE A 60 -1.90 -5.23 -12.27
CA PHE A 60 -2.52 -3.93 -12.06
C PHE A 60 -1.93 -2.88 -13.00
N ALA A 61 -0.61 -2.75 -13.06
CA ALA A 61 0.06 -1.80 -13.96
C ALA A 61 -0.29 -2.07 -15.43
N ILE A 62 -0.21 -3.32 -15.89
CA ILE A 62 -0.60 -3.72 -17.26
C ILE A 62 -2.06 -3.36 -17.54
N THR A 63 -2.96 -3.66 -16.60
CA THR A 63 -4.39 -3.38 -16.76
C THR A 63 -4.67 -1.87 -16.90
N LEU A 64 -3.89 -1.04 -16.20
CA LEU A 64 -4.03 0.41 -16.32
C LEU A 64 -3.48 0.92 -17.65
N GLU A 65 -2.34 0.42 -18.12
CA GLU A 65 -1.78 0.83 -19.41
C GLU A 65 -2.75 0.57 -20.58
N ASP A 66 -3.42 -0.59 -20.56
CA ASP A 66 -4.38 -1.01 -21.60
C ASP A 66 -5.78 -0.35 -21.46
N ASN A 67 -5.99 0.55 -20.50
CA ASN A 67 -7.32 1.11 -20.21
C ASN A 67 -7.32 2.65 -20.24
N ASP A 68 -7.71 3.21 -21.38
CA ASP A 68 -7.78 4.65 -21.63
C ASP A 68 -8.76 5.38 -20.70
N GLU A 69 -9.82 4.71 -20.22
CA GLU A 69 -10.79 5.31 -19.28
C GLU A 69 -10.13 5.67 -17.93
N LEU A 70 -9.03 4.99 -17.60
CA LEU A 70 -8.29 5.21 -16.36
C LEU A 70 -7.23 6.32 -16.48
N GLU A 71 -7.01 6.89 -17.68
CA GLU A 71 -6.16 8.09 -17.84
C GLU A 71 -6.70 9.30 -17.10
N LYS A 72 -8.01 9.36 -16.97
CA LYS A 72 -8.75 10.45 -16.32
C LYS A 72 -8.87 10.28 -14.81
N CYS A 73 -8.21 9.27 -14.26
CA CYS A 73 -8.17 8.97 -12.84
C CYS A 73 -6.91 9.53 -12.18
N THR A 74 -7.09 10.39 -11.19
CA THR A 74 -6.00 11.03 -10.44
C THR A 74 -5.97 10.60 -8.99
N ILE A 75 -4.79 10.67 -8.38
CA ILE A 75 -4.59 10.35 -6.96
C ILE A 75 -4.90 11.58 -6.12
N LEU A 76 -5.90 11.49 -5.23
CA LEU A 76 -6.23 12.56 -4.28
C LEU A 76 -5.37 12.50 -3.02
N SER A 77 -5.09 11.30 -2.54
CA SER A 77 -4.22 11.14 -1.37
C SER A 77 -3.58 9.77 -1.34
N ILE A 78 -2.38 9.72 -0.76
CA ILE A 78 -1.63 8.49 -0.47
C ILE A 78 -1.31 8.51 1.01
N THR A 79 -1.65 7.44 1.71
CA THR A 79 -1.45 7.30 3.15
C THR A 79 -0.68 6.03 3.44
N TRP A 80 0.41 6.17 4.17
CA TRP A 80 1.09 5.04 4.79
C TRP A 80 0.37 4.68 6.08
N VAL A 81 -0.11 3.45 6.14
CA VAL A 81 -0.94 2.93 7.22
C VAL A 81 -0.24 1.80 7.97
N LYS A 82 -0.42 1.76 9.29
CA LYS A 82 -0.17 0.59 10.13
C LYS A 82 -1.47 -0.14 10.45
N ALA A 83 -1.52 -1.43 10.17
CA ALA A 83 -2.60 -2.32 10.55
C ALA A 83 -2.49 -2.68 12.04
N LEU A 84 -3.23 -2.00 12.92
CA LEU A 84 -3.23 -2.33 14.36
C LEU A 84 -3.94 -3.65 14.69
N ALA A 85 -4.75 -4.14 13.76
CA ALA A 85 -5.37 -5.46 13.85
C ALA A 85 -4.43 -6.59 13.40
N SER A 86 -3.26 -6.27 12.83
CA SER A 86 -2.27 -7.26 12.42
C SER A 86 -1.38 -7.65 13.61
N PRO A 87 -1.21 -8.94 13.91
CA PRO A 87 -0.30 -9.40 14.98
C PRO A 87 1.15 -8.94 14.78
N LEU A 88 1.58 -8.80 13.52
CA LEU A 88 2.92 -8.36 13.15
C LEU A 88 2.96 -6.87 12.76
N SER A 89 1.90 -6.10 13.04
CA SER A 89 1.82 -4.67 12.75
C SER A 89 2.12 -4.32 11.30
N HIS A 90 1.55 -5.11 10.37
CA HIS A 90 1.66 -4.94 8.93
C HIS A 90 1.52 -3.46 8.52
N GLU A 91 2.36 -3.03 7.60
CA GLU A 91 2.33 -1.67 7.06
C GLU A 91 2.07 -1.69 5.56
N TYR A 92 1.24 -0.78 5.10
CA TYR A 92 0.79 -0.76 3.71
C TYR A 92 0.49 0.64 3.21
N ILE A 93 0.26 0.74 1.90
CA ILE A 93 -0.16 1.97 1.26
C ILE A 93 -1.65 1.93 0.96
N GLN A 94 -2.35 2.92 1.44
CA GLN A 94 -3.74 3.20 1.07
C GLN A 94 -3.75 4.45 0.21
N PHE A 95 -4.56 4.48 -0.85
CA PHE A 95 -4.69 5.65 -1.69
C PHE A 95 -6.14 5.86 -2.15
N ILE A 96 -6.48 7.13 -2.37
CA ILE A 96 -7.79 7.54 -2.90
C ILE A 96 -7.60 8.01 -4.33
N VAL A 97 -8.34 7.42 -5.24
CA VAL A 97 -8.41 7.75 -6.66
C VAL A 97 -9.69 8.52 -6.92
N HIS A 98 -9.66 9.56 -7.74
CA HIS A 98 -10.83 10.25 -8.25
C HIS A 98 -10.93 10.06 -9.76
N SER A 99 -12.10 9.64 -10.24
CA SER A 99 -12.42 9.57 -11.66
C SER A 99 -13.09 10.89 -12.07
N SER A 100 -12.44 11.65 -12.94
CA SER A 100 -13.02 12.92 -13.42
C SER A 100 -14.24 12.72 -14.34
N ASP A 101 -14.37 11.55 -14.98
CA ASP A 101 -15.54 11.20 -15.79
C ASP A 101 -16.80 10.95 -14.96
N THR A 102 -16.66 10.20 -13.86
CA THR A 102 -17.81 9.78 -13.04
C THR A 102 -18.00 10.64 -11.79
N GLY A 103 -17.02 11.48 -11.46
CA GLY A 103 -16.93 12.19 -10.19
C GLY A 103 -16.62 11.28 -8.99
N LYS A 104 -16.64 9.95 -9.15
CA LYS A 104 -16.51 9.00 -8.04
C LYS A 104 -15.11 8.98 -7.46
N ARG A 105 -15.05 8.66 -6.16
CA ARG A 105 -13.81 8.35 -5.44
C ARG A 105 -13.74 6.88 -5.11
N HIS A 106 -12.57 6.29 -5.32
CA HIS A 106 -12.28 4.90 -5.02
C HIS A 106 -11.12 4.83 -4.04
N ARG A 107 -11.27 4.04 -2.98
CA ARG A 107 -10.16 3.68 -2.09
C ARG A 107 -9.55 2.38 -2.58
N LEU A 108 -8.23 2.40 -2.73
CA LEU A 108 -7.43 1.23 -3.08
C LEU A 108 -6.37 1.02 -2.00
N VAL A 109 -5.88 -0.21 -1.90
CA VAL A 109 -4.84 -0.61 -0.95
C VAL A 109 -3.79 -1.43 -1.68
N ALA A 110 -2.52 -1.08 -1.53
CA ALA A 110 -1.36 -1.81 -2.05
C ALA A 110 -0.54 -2.36 -0.87
N GLU A 111 -0.27 -3.66 -0.91
CA GLU A 111 0.37 -4.42 0.17
C GLU A 111 1.49 -5.31 -0.37
N ARG A 112 2.59 -5.40 0.38
CA ARG A 112 3.64 -6.41 0.16
C ARG A 112 3.51 -7.51 1.21
N SER A 113 3.37 -8.76 0.78
CA SER A 113 3.25 -9.93 1.64
C SER A 113 4.14 -11.09 1.18
N ASP A 114 4.21 -12.14 1.99
CA ASP A 114 4.90 -13.40 1.65
C ASP A 114 4.28 -14.15 0.46
N ILE A 115 3.01 -13.88 0.15
CA ILE A 115 2.30 -14.42 -1.02
C ILE A 115 2.37 -13.49 -2.24
N GLY A 116 3.02 -12.34 -2.13
CA GLY A 116 3.25 -11.40 -3.23
C GLY A 116 2.86 -9.95 -2.93
N ASP A 117 3.08 -9.12 -3.94
CA ASP A 117 2.77 -7.69 -3.96
C ASP A 117 1.42 -7.48 -4.65
N LEU A 118 0.42 -7.03 -3.88
CA LEU A 118 -0.98 -7.06 -4.25
C LEU A 118 -1.61 -5.67 -4.20
N VAL A 119 -2.60 -5.43 -5.06
CA VAL A 119 -3.52 -4.30 -5.00
C VAL A 119 -4.95 -4.80 -4.83
N THR A 120 -5.66 -4.25 -3.85
CA THR A 120 -7.10 -4.44 -3.66
C THR A 120 -7.87 -3.29 -4.29
N VAL A 121 -8.76 -3.61 -5.24
CA VAL A 121 -9.54 -2.68 -6.05
C VAL A 121 -11.04 -2.92 -5.86
N GLY A 122 -11.83 -1.84 -5.95
CA GLY A 122 -13.29 -1.87 -5.99
C GLY A 122 -14.00 -2.21 -4.70
N TRP A 123 -13.27 -2.49 -3.62
CA TRP A 123 -13.85 -2.98 -2.37
C TRP A 123 -14.84 -2.00 -1.73
N ASP A 124 -16.00 -2.50 -1.27
CA ASP A 124 -16.93 -1.70 -0.47
C ASP A 124 -16.40 -1.51 0.97
N TRP A 125 -15.56 -0.48 1.13
CA TRP A 125 -14.97 -0.10 2.41
C TRP A 125 -15.98 0.42 3.44
N SER A 126 -17.21 0.75 3.01
CA SER A 126 -18.26 1.27 3.87
C SER A 126 -19.07 0.16 4.54
N SER A 127 -19.13 -1.02 3.92
CA SER A 127 -19.88 -2.19 4.42
C SER A 127 -19.44 -2.71 5.79
N GLY A 128 -18.20 -2.40 6.21
CA GLY A 128 -17.57 -3.02 7.37
C GLY A 128 -17.08 -4.46 7.14
N ASN A 129 -17.34 -5.03 5.95
CA ASN A 129 -16.68 -6.23 5.48
C ASN A 129 -15.36 -5.82 4.82
N TYR A 130 -14.22 -6.34 5.27
CA TYR A 130 -12.89 -5.92 4.81
C TYR A 130 -12.20 -7.05 4.06
N ALA A 131 -11.46 -6.71 3.00
CA ALA A 131 -10.70 -7.68 2.20
C ALA A 131 -9.68 -8.45 3.04
N SER A 132 -9.12 -7.80 4.06
CA SER A 132 -8.20 -8.39 5.03
C SER A 132 -8.45 -7.84 6.43
N ARG A 133 -8.09 -8.63 7.45
CA ARG A 133 -8.03 -8.16 8.86
C ARG A 133 -7.10 -6.96 9.02
N HIS A 134 -6.12 -6.78 8.12
CA HIS A 134 -5.22 -5.63 8.13
C HIS A 134 -5.94 -4.28 7.98
N HIS A 135 -7.11 -4.28 7.36
CA HIS A 135 -7.82 -3.03 7.02
C HIS A 135 -8.86 -2.61 8.07
N VAL A 136 -9.09 -3.42 9.10
CA VAL A 136 -10.12 -3.19 10.14
C VAL A 136 -9.76 -2.01 11.03
N LEU A 137 -8.49 -1.89 11.41
CA LEU A 137 -7.98 -0.83 12.30
C LEU A 137 -6.79 -0.12 11.66
N PRO A 138 -7.06 0.73 10.64
CA PRO A 138 -6.03 1.44 9.90
C PRO A 138 -5.53 2.65 10.70
N LEU A 139 -4.31 2.60 11.23
CA LEU A 139 -3.68 3.75 11.87
C LEU A 139 -2.83 4.52 10.84
N PRO A 140 -3.23 5.75 10.45
CA PRO A 140 -2.49 6.52 9.47
C PRO A 140 -1.21 7.07 10.11
N LEU A 141 -0.09 6.95 9.39
CA LEU A 141 1.23 7.38 9.86
C LEU A 141 1.65 8.67 9.15
N LEU A 142 1.64 8.63 7.81
CA LEU A 142 1.96 9.75 6.93
C LEU A 142 0.94 9.84 5.80
N THR A 143 0.62 11.05 5.36
CA THR A 143 -0.25 11.28 4.20
C THR A 143 0.36 12.31 3.25
N LEU A 144 0.37 12.00 1.96
CA LEU A 144 0.50 12.96 0.86
C LEU A 144 -0.92 13.33 0.43
N SER A 145 -1.22 14.63 0.37
CA SER A 145 -2.53 15.15 -0.06
C SER A 145 -2.36 15.98 -1.32
N TYR A 146 -3.20 15.70 -2.31
CA TYR A 146 -3.27 16.38 -3.61
C TYR A 146 -4.63 17.07 -3.82
N GLU A 147 -5.57 16.95 -2.87
CA GLU A 147 -6.95 17.44 -2.96
C GLU A 147 -7.04 18.95 -3.25
N ASP A 148 -6.08 19.74 -2.75
CA ASP A 148 -6.08 21.21 -2.89
C ASP A 148 -5.20 21.71 -4.07
N LEU A 149 -4.66 20.78 -4.88
CA LEU A 149 -3.78 21.14 -5.98
C LEU A 149 -4.56 21.37 -7.29
N PRO A 150 -4.06 22.21 -8.20
CA PRO A 150 -4.59 22.33 -9.55
C PRO A 150 -4.69 20.96 -10.24
N THR A 151 -5.71 20.75 -11.09
CA THR A 151 -6.06 19.45 -11.68
C THR A 151 -4.93 18.76 -12.44
N ASP A 152 -3.94 19.51 -12.95
CA ASP A 152 -2.78 19.02 -13.69
C ASP A 152 -1.60 18.58 -12.80
N LYS A 153 -1.68 18.80 -11.49
CA LYS A 153 -0.61 18.50 -10.53
C LYS A 153 -0.68 17.13 -9.85
N PRO A 154 -1.85 16.58 -9.51
CA PRO A 154 -1.95 15.25 -8.92
C PRO A 154 -1.37 14.15 -9.83
N PRO A 155 -0.75 13.09 -9.27
CA PRO A 155 -0.34 11.93 -10.05
C PRO A 155 -1.55 11.29 -10.70
N THR A 156 -1.38 10.79 -11.92
CA THR A 156 -2.36 9.86 -12.49
C THR A 156 -2.26 8.50 -11.81
N ILE A 157 -3.33 7.71 -11.87
CA ILE A 157 -3.30 6.33 -11.35
C ILE A 157 -2.24 5.48 -12.08
N LYS A 158 -2.04 5.69 -13.40
CA LYS A 158 -1.00 5.02 -14.20
C LYS A 158 0.40 5.33 -13.65
N GLN A 159 0.71 6.61 -13.44
CA GLN A 159 2.00 7.05 -12.90
C GLN A 159 2.27 6.46 -11.51
N PHE A 160 1.25 6.38 -10.66
CA PHE A 160 1.38 5.81 -9.34
C PHE A 160 1.53 4.28 -9.36
N ALA A 161 0.79 3.58 -10.22
CA ALA A 161 0.95 2.14 -10.42
C ALA A 161 2.35 1.76 -10.92
N ASN A 162 2.95 2.59 -11.77
CA ASN A 162 4.34 2.40 -12.19
C ASN A 162 5.31 2.54 -11.00
N ILE A 163 5.08 3.46 -10.04
CA ILE A 163 5.88 3.51 -8.81
C ILE A 163 5.69 2.23 -7.97
N LEU A 164 4.46 1.74 -7.82
CA LEU A 164 4.19 0.49 -7.10
C LEU A 164 4.93 -0.69 -7.75
N HIS A 165 4.86 -0.79 -9.07
CA HIS A 165 5.49 -1.86 -9.85
C HIS A 165 7.01 -1.77 -9.80
N GLU A 166 7.60 -0.61 -10.10
CA GLU A 166 9.04 -0.37 -10.00
C GLU A 166 9.56 -0.71 -8.60
N THR A 167 8.82 -0.32 -7.54
CA THR A 167 9.20 -0.66 -6.16
C THR A 167 9.16 -2.17 -5.91
N SER A 168 8.22 -2.86 -6.55
CA SER A 168 8.08 -4.32 -6.43
C SER A 168 9.29 -5.05 -7.03
N GLU A 169 9.78 -4.57 -8.18
CA GLU A 169 10.91 -5.12 -8.93
C GLU A 169 12.28 -4.86 -8.28
N ILE A 170 12.40 -3.86 -7.41
CA ILE A 170 13.70 -3.51 -6.77
C ILE A 170 14.32 -4.71 -6.06
N ARG A 171 13.52 -5.43 -5.26
CA ARG A 171 13.98 -6.58 -4.46
C ARG A 171 12.85 -7.55 -4.14
N PRO A 172 13.13 -8.87 -4.11
CA PRO A 172 12.17 -9.88 -3.67
C PRO A 172 11.82 -9.72 -2.19
N TYR A 173 10.69 -10.27 -1.78
CA TYR A 173 10.27 -10.28 -0.38
C TYR A 173 11.33 -10.94 0.52
N ASN A 174 11.66 -10.26 1.62
CA ASN A 174 12.51 -10.80 2.67
C ASN A 174 11.96 -10.42 4.03
N LEU A 175 11.58 -11.41 4.84
CA LEU A 175 10.96 -11.21 6.15
C LEU A 175 11.83 -10.40 7.12
N MET A 176 13.14 -10.30 6.91
CA MET A 176 14.07 -9.56 7.78
C MET A 176 14.41 -8.18 7.25
N ARG A 177 14.16 -7.87 5.98
CA ARG A 177 14.64 -6.64 5.32
C ARG A 177 13.57 -6.02 4.42
N GLU A 178 13.29 -6.65 3.28
CA GLU A 178 12.38 -6.13 2.25
C GLU A 178 10.93 -6.60 2.46
N MET A 179 10.41 -6.41 3.67
CA MET A 179 9.04 -6.76 4.06
C MET A 179 8.07 -5.57 3.86
N CYS A 180 6.88 -5.66 4.46
CA CYS A 180 5.78 -4.69 4.26
C CYS A 180 6.13 -3.22 4.58
N TRP A 181 6.83 -2.94 5.69
CA TRP A 181 7.23 -1.56 6.04
C TRP A 181 8.25 -0.97 5.06
N TRP A 182 9.18 -1.79 4.55
CA TRP A 182 10.17 -1.35 3.56
C TRP A 182 9.49 -0.94 2.26
N TYR A 183 8.50 -1.73 1.84
CA TYR A 183 7.73 -1.45 0.64
C TYR A 183 6.92 -0.16 0.78
N ALA A 184 6.19 -0.01 1.90
CA ALA A 184 5.41 1.19 2.16
C ALA A 184 6.30 2.44 2.25
N GLU A 185 7.47 2.34 2.89
CA GLU A 185 8.46 3.42 2.89
C GLU A 185 8.89 3.82 1.49
N LYS A 186 9.34 2.84 0.68
CA LYS A 186 9.87 3.10 -0.64
C LYS A 186 8.84 3.73 -1.56
N VAL A 187 7.63 3.18 -1.60
CA VAL A 187 6.52 3.78 -2.38
C VAL A 187 6.26 5.21 -1.93
N PHE A 188 6.17 5.45 -0.62
CA PHE A 188 5.85 6.78 -0.09
C PHE A 188 6.95 7.80 -0.43
N VAL A 189 8.22 7.43 -0.22
CA VAL A 189 9.38 8.30 -0.49
C VAL A 189 9.53 8.58 -1.98
N GLU A 190 9.44 7.56 -2.84
CA GLU A 190 9.56 7.75 -4.30
C GLU A 190 8.42 8.60 -4.85
N THR A 191 7.20 8.41 -4.34
CA THR A 191 6.06 9.26 -4.72
C THR A 191 6.29 10.71 -4.30
N SER A 192 6.68 10.95 -3.03
CA SER A 192 6.95 12.29 -2.54
C SER A 192 8.10 12.98 -3.30
N ARG A 193 9.09 12.21 -3.76
CA ARG A 193 10.21 12.71 -4.57
C ARG A 193 9.78 13.07 -5.99
N LYS A 194 8.95 12.23 -6.62
CA LYS A 194 8.48 12.43 -8.01
C LYS A 194 7.41 13.52 -8.12
N PHE A 195 6.62 13.73 -7.06
CA PHE A 195 5.54 14.71 -6.99
C PHE A 195 5.74 15.67 -5.78
N PRO A 196 6.70 16.60 -5.87
CA PRO A 196 7.14 17.42 -4.74
C PRO A 196 6.17 18.55 -4.35
N ASP A 197 5.16 18.83 -5.17
CA ASP A 197 4.18 19.91 -4.94
C ASP A 197 3.21 19.62 -3.79
N THR A 198 3.43 18.53 -3.04
CA THR A 198 2.60 18.12 -1.90
C THR A 198 3.28 18.33 -0.56
N ARG A 199 2.48 18.57 0.47
CA ARG A 199 2.95 18.58 1.86
C ARG A 199 2.72 17.21 2.49
N VAL A 200 3.76 16.69 3.12
CA VAL A 200 3.66 15.49 3.97
C VAL A 200 2.96 15.86 5.27
N LYS A 201 1.73 15.38 5.45
CA LYS A 201 1.06 15.41 6.75
C LYS A 201 1.58 14.28 7.62
N GLN A 202 2.16 14.63 8.77
CA GLN A 202 2.52 13.65 9.80
C GLN A 202 1.40 13.53 10.83
N TRP A 203 0.94 12.31 11.07
CA TRP A 203 -0.05 12.04 12.11
C TRP A 203 0.63 11.91 13.48
N PRO A 204 -0.08 12.10 14.61
CA PRO A 204 0.52 12.03 15.95
C PRO A 204 1.28 10.73 16.26
N PHE A 205 0.95 9.65 15.55
CA PHE A 205 1.54 8.31 15.71
C PHE A 205 2.53 7.95 14.59
N ALA A 206 2.97 8.94 13.82
CA ALA A 206 3.98 8.83 12.78
C ALA A 206 5.25 8.10 13.25
N ASN A 207 5.65 8.34 14.50
CA ASN A 207 6.82 7.71 15.13
C ASN A 207 6.69 6.18 15.29
N LEU A 208 5.50 5.59 15.07
CA LEU A 208 5.29 4.14 15.11
C LEU A 208 5.64 3.43 13.78
N ARG A 209 6.04 4.16 12.73
CA ARG A 209 6.62 3.52 11.52
C ARG A 209 7.74 2.55 11.90
N TYR A 210 7.85 1.45 11.17
CA TYR A 210 8.86 0.39 11.36
C TYR A 210 8.76 -0.36 12.70
N SER A 211 7.76 -0.06 13.53
CA SER A 211 7.64 -0.66 14.85
C SER A 211 6.57 -1.77 14.90
N PHE A 212 6.83 -2.75 15.77
CA PHE A 212 5.83 -3.72 16.18
C PHE A 212 4.97 -3.15 17.31
N VAL A 213 3.70 -2.94 17.03
CA VAL A 213 2.67 -2.56 17.98
C VAL A 213 1.88 -3.80 18.37
N VAL A 214 2.29 -4.42 19.47
CA VAL A 214 1.52 -5.52 20.05
C VAL A 214 0.20 -4.98 20.59
N ARG A 215 -0.90 -5.52 20.07
CA ARG A 215 -2.25 -5.39 20.59
C ARG A 215 -2.81 -6.78 20.81
N SER A 216 -3.24 -7.05 22.03
CA SER A 216 -3.93 -8.29 22.41
C SER A 216 -5.09 -7.96 23.35
N GLU A 217 -5.88 -8.95 23.74
CA GLU A 217 -6.92 -8.76 24.76
C GLU A 217 -6.34 -8.23 26.09
N TRP A 218 -5.10 -8.61 26.40
CA TRP A 218 -4.35 -8.26 27.61
C TRP A 218 -3.60 -6.93 27.49
N ILE A 219 -3.14 -6.56 26.30
CA ILE A 219 -2.43 -5.31 26.03
C ILE A 219 -3.31 -4.42 25.17
N ARG A 220 -4.19 -3.67 25.84
CA ARG A 220 -5.06 -2.68 25.21
C ARG A 220 -4.31 -1.37 25.02
N ARG A 221 -4.47 -0.75 23.86
CA ARG A 221 -3.92 0.57 23.53
C ARG A 221 -5.08 1.49 23.09
N PRO A 222 -5.88 1.99 24.04
CA PRO A 222 -7.15 2.67 23.72
C PRO A 222 -6.95 3.87 22.80
N ALA A 223 -5.97 4.74 23.09
CA ALA A 223 -5.68 5.90 22.24
C ALA A 223 -5.35 5.53 20.77
N LEU A 224 -4.62 4.42 20.55
CA LEU A 224 -4.31 3.95 19.18
C LEU A 224 -5.53 3.33 18.51
N ALA A 225 -6.33 2.58 19.28
CA ALA A 225 -7.57 2.00 18.79
C ALA A 225 -8.56 3.09 18.37
N ASP A 226 -8.76 4.11 19.21
CA ASP A 226 -9.64 5.24 18.94
C ASP A 226 -9.17 6.04 17.73
N ALA A 227 -7.86 6.24 17.59
CA ALA A 227 -7.29 6.92 16.41
C ALA A 227 -7.49 6.11 15.12
N ALA A 228 -7.28 4.79 15.16
CA ALA A 228 -7.51 3.91 14.02
C ALA A 228 -9.00 3.83 13.65
N GLU A 229 -9.89 3.84 14.63
CA GLU A 229 -11.34 3.86 14.40
C GLU A 229 -11.80 5.18 13.78
N LYS A 230 -11.29 6.32 14.29
CA LYS A 230 -11.53 7.63 13.65
C LYS A 230 -11.03 7.65 12.22
N SER A 231 -9.85 7.08 11.96
CA SER A 231 -9.29 6.94 10.61
C SER A 231 -10.19 6.10 9.70
N ARG A 232 -10.70 4.97 10.21
CA ARG A 232 -11.66 4.12 9.48
C ARG A 232 -12.89 4.91 9.05
N VAL A 233 -13.48 5.69 9.96
CA VAL A 233 -14.66 6.54 9.67
C VAL A 233 -14.31 7.64 8.68
N MET A 234 -13.18 8.35 8.85
CA MET A 234 -12.73 9.38 7.91
C MET A 234 -12.49 8.83 6.50
N ASN A 235 -11.96 7.61 6.38
CA ASN A 235 -11.73 6.97 5.09
C ASN A 235 -13.03 6.67 4.35
N VAL A 236 -14.10 6.29 5.06
CA VAL A 236 -15.43 6.08 4.46
C VAL A 236 -16.04 7.43 4.05
N GLN A 237 -15.93 8.46 4.89
CA GLN A 237 -16.43 9.80 4.57
C GLN A 237 -15.77 10.37 3.32
N LYS A 238 -14.47 10.13 3.12
CA LYS A 238 -13.73 10.56 1.92
C LYS A 238 -14.28 9.98 0.61
N LEU A 239 -15.04 8.89 0.65
CA LEU A 239 -15.65 8.24 -0.53
C LEU A 239 -17.05 8.78 -0.87
N ALA A 240 -17.66 9.55 0.02
CA ALA A 240 -19.01 10.10 -0.17
C ALA A 240 -19.04 11.43 -0.94
N TYR A 241 -17.88 11.92 -1.38
CA TYR A 241 -17.67 13.17 -2.14
C TYR A 241 -17.23 12.86 -3.56
#